data_AF-A0A7Y2L4C3-F1
#
_entry.id   AF-A0A7Y2L4C3-F1
#
_cell.length_a   1.000
_cell.length_b   1.000
_cell.length_c   1.000
_cell.angle_alpha   90.00
_cell.angle_beta   90.00
_cell.angle_gamma   90.00
#
_symmetry.space_group_name_H-M   'P 1'
#
loop_
_entity.id
_entity.type
_entity.pdbx_description
1 polymer ?
#
loop_
_entity_poly.entity_id
_entity_poly.type
_entity_poly.pdbx_seq_one_letter_code
_entity_poly.pdbx_strand_id
1 'polypeptide(L)'
;MKSKTIRRWSFIHTWTSLICTAFLLMLALTGLPLIFHHEIDHLLGDAPQVKELPAGTPTLDLQQLVLAAQAHRPGEVMQYFGWDDDEPNAVLTIMAPTAGTEPNSSHTFMLDARTGEAIDVPSANGGIMMVMLRLHVDMFAGLPGKLLLAFMGILFVLAIISGTVLYLPFMRRHDFATVRTDKSRRLRWLDLHNLIGVVTLTWALVVGVTGVISASADLIIAAWRAET
;
A
#
# COMPACT_ATOMS: atom_id res chain seq x y z
N MET A 1 12.53 -33.75 15.17
CA MET A 1 11.27 -34.08 14.47
C MET A 1 11.49 -35.28 13.54
N LYS A 2 10.49 -36.16 13.35
CA LYS A 2 10.61 -37.31 12.44
C LYS A 2 10.82 -36.83 10.99
N SER A 3 11.68 -37.49 10.22
CA SER A 3 12.04 -37.14 8.82
C SER A 3 10.81 -36.94 7.91
N LYS A 4 9.78 -37.79 8.05
CA LYS A 4 8.52 -37.67 7.30
C LYS A 4 7.77 -36.36 7.60
N THR A 5 7.80 -35.88 8.84
CA THR A 5 7.13 -34.64 9.26
C THR A 5 7.81 -33.42 8.66
N ILE A 6 9.15 -33.36 8.69
CA ILE A 6 9.94 -32.26 8.10
C ILE A 6 9.69 -32.18 6.59
N ARG A 7 9.67 -33.32 5.89
CA ARG A 7 9.44 -33.36 4.44
C ARG A 7 8.05 -32.85 4.05
N ARG A 8 7.01 -33.22 4.81
CA ARG A 8 5.64 -32.71 4.59
C ARG A 8 5.54 -31.21 4.85
N TRP A 9 6.12 -30.74 5.95
CA TRP A 9 6.15 -29.32 6.29
C TRP A 9 6.87 -28.49 5.24
N SER A 10 8.05 -28.94 4.80
CA SER A 10 8.81 -28.29 3.72
C SER A 10 8.01 -28.26 2.42
N PHE A 11 7.29 -29.33 2.07
CA PHE A 11 6.45 -29.33 0.87
C PHE A 11 5.33 -28.28 0.96
N ILE A 12 4.58 -28.27 2.08
CA ILE A 12 3.50 -27.30 2.30
C ILE A 12 4.05 -25.88 2.28
N HIS A 13 5.12 -25.61 3.03
CA HIS A 13 5.78 -24.30 3.07
C HIS A 13 6.20 -23.84 1.68
N THR A 14 6.85 -24.68 0.88
CA THR A 14 7.30 -24.30 -0.47
C THR A 14 6.13 -23.89 -1.36
N TRP A 15 5.05 -24.68 -1.41
CA TRP A 15 3.94 -24.39 -2.31
C TRP A 15 3.08 -23.21 -1.85
N THR A 16 2.79 -23.14 -0.55
CA THR A 16 2.06 -22.00 0.03
C THR A 16 2.85 -20.70 -0.16
N SER A 17 4.15 -20.71 0.12
CA SER A 17 5.02 -19.54 -0.06
C SER A 17 5.15 -19.15 -1.53
N LEU A 18 5.22 -20.12 -2.45
CA LEU A 18 5.33 -19.83 -3.88
C LEU A 18 4.09 -19.10 -4.41
N ILE A 19 2.89 -19.56 -4.03
CA ILE A 19 1.63 -18.89 -4.39
C ILE A 19 1.60 -17.48 -3.80
N CYS A 20 1.93 -17.34 -2.51
CA CYS A 20 1.97 -16.02 -1.86
C CYS A 20 2.96 -15.07 -2.52
N THR A 21 4.12 -15.59 -2.95
CA THR A 21 5.17 -14.79 -3.60
C THR A 21 4.68 -14.15 -4.90
N ALA A 22 3.79 -14.80 -5.64
CA ALA A 22 3.22 -14.20 -6.85
C ALA A 22 2.39 -12.93 -6.53
N PHE A 23 1.61 -12.96 -5.45
CA PHE A 23 0.86 -11.81 -4.99
C PHE A 23 1.77 -10.73 -4.39
N LEU A 24 2.76 -11.11 -3.59
CA LEU A 24 3.75 -10.17 -3.05
C LEU A 24 4.57 -9.50 -4.15
N LEU A 25 4.89 -10.22 -5.23
CA LEU A 25 5.55 -9.64 -6.40
C LEU A 25 4.65 -8.59 -7.06
N MET A 26 3.36 -8.89 -7.25
CA MET A 26 2.39 -7.91 -7.74
C MET A 26 2.34 -6.68 -6.83
N LEU A 27 2.25 -6.87 -5.50
CA LEU A 27 2.22 -5.77 -4.54
C LEU A 27 3.52 -4.96 -4.55
N ALA A 28 4.69 -5.59 -4.73
CA ALA A 28 5.96 -4.90 -4.83
C ALA A 28 6.06 -4.08 -6.12
N LEU A 29 5.64 -4.65 -7.25
CA LEU A 29 5.67 -3.99 -8.56
C LEU A 29 4.69 -2.82 -8.66
N THR A 30 3.56 -2.89 -7.95
CA THR A 30 2.58 -1.80 -7.90
C THR A 30 2.88 -0.79 -6.80
N GLY A 31 3.41 -1.23 -5.66
CA GLY A 31 3.72 -0.40 -4.50
C GLY A 31 4.95 0.49 -4.69
N LEU A 32 5.99 -0.02 -5.36
CA LEU A 32 7.22 0.76 -5.56
C LEU A 32 6.96 2.06 -6.36
N PRO A 33 6.22 2.05 -7.49
CA PRO A 33 5.81 3.29 -8.16
C PRO A 33 4.94 4.20 -7.29
N LEU A 34 4.04 3.65 -6.46
CA LEU A 34 3.16 4.45 -5.61
C LEU A 34 3.92 5.29 -4.57
N ILE A 35 5.07 4.81 -4.10
CA ILE A 35 5.94 5.58 -3.19
C ILE A 35 6.44 6.87 -3.86
N PHE A 36 6.73 6.82 -5.17
CA PHE A 36 7.27 7.94 -5.95
C PHE A 36 6.20 8.60 -6.83
N HIS A 37 4.92 8.56 -6.43
CA HIS A 37 3.83 9.08 -7.25
C HIS A 37 4.03 10.57 -7.57
N HIS A 38 4.52 11.36 -6.63
CA HIS A 38 4.80 12.78 -6.82
C HIS A 38 5.85 13.00 -7.92
N GLU A 39 7.00 12.32 -7.85
CA GLU A 39 8.05 12.43 -8.86
C GLU A 39 7.59 11.92 -10.23
N ILE A 40 6.79 10.84 -10.25
CA ILE A 40 6.24 10.29 -11.49
C ILE A 40 5.25 11.27 -12.12
N ASP A 41 4.37 11.87 -11.34
CA ASP A 41 3.39 12.85 -11.82
C ASP A 41 4.09 14.11 -12.35
N HIS A 42 5.14 14.58 -11.68
CA HIS A 42 6.02 15.66 -12.20
C HIS A 42 6.69 15.28 -13.52
N LEU A 43 7.22 14.06 -13.63
CA LEU A 43 7.87 13.57 -14.86
C LEU A 43 6.89 13.41 -16.03
N LEU A 44 5.64 13.02 -15.74
CA LEU A 44 4.59 12.86 -16.74
C LEU A 44 3.90 14.19 -17.11
N GLY A 45 4.14 15.25 -16.34
CA GLY A 45 3.50 16.55 -16.52
C GLY A 45 2.06 16.59 -15.98
N ASP A 46 1.69 15.62 -15.15
CA ASP A 46 0.38 15.52 -14.49
C ASP A 46 0.38 16.20 -13.10
N ALA A 47 1.52 16.77 -12.69
CA ALA A 47 1.64 17.45 -11.41
C ALA A 47 0.76 18.72 -11.35
N PRO A 48 0.06 18.93 -10.23
CA PRO A 48 -0.77 20.11 -10.02
C PRO A 48 0.10 21.38 -10.01
N GLN A 49 -0.29 22.38 -10.79
CA GLN A 49 0.40 23.67 -10.81
C GLN A 49 -0.45 24.75 -10.16
N VAL A 50 -0.02 25.18 -8.98
CA VAL A 50 -0.59 26.34 -8.30
C VAL A 50 -0.13 27.61 -9.01
N LYS A 51 -1.04 28.56 -9.22
CA LYS A 51 -0.67 29.86 -9.80
C LYS A 51 0.27 30.62 -8.86
N GLU A 52 1.30 31.23 -9.43
CA GLU A 52 2.12 32.20 -8.70
C GLU A 52 1.30 33.46 -8.41
N LEU A 53 1.09 33.74 -7.13
CA LEU A 53 0.42 34.95 -6.65
C LEU A 53 1.38 35.76 -5.78
N PRO A 54 1.15 37.09 -5.62
CA PRO A 54 2.00 37.93 -4.79
C PRO A 54 2.18 37.37 -3.38
N ALA A 55 3.41 37.46 -2.87
CA ALA A 55 3.74 37.06 -1.52
C ALA A 55 2.85 37.78 -0.49
N GLY A 56 2.26 37.03 0.44
CA GLY A 56 1.38 37.57 1.48
C GLY A 56 -0.11 37.66 1.08
N THR A 57 -0.52 37.06 -0.03
CA THR A 57 -1.95 36.89 -0.34
C THR A 57 -2.61 36.06 0.77
N PRO A 58 -3.67 36.57 1.43
CA PRO A 58 -4.32 35.84 2.51
C PRO A 58 -4.97 34.56 2.00
N THR A 59 -4.92 33.51 2.81
CA THR A 59 -5.65 32.26 2.55
C THR A 59 -7.13 32.43 2.91
N LEU A 60 -7.99 31.73 2.16
CA LEU A 60 -9.39 31.57 2.49
C LEU A 60 -9.54 30.80 3.80
N ASP A 61 -10.64 31.08 4.51
CA ASP A 61 -11.02 30.27 5.67
C ASP A 61 -11.58 28.91 5.25
N LEU A 62 -11.74 28.01 6.22
CA LEU A 62 -12.23 26.66 5.97
C LEU A 62 -13.64 26.66 5.33
N GLN A 63 -14.52 27.57 5.74
CA GLN A 63 -15.88 27.62 5.22
C GLN A 63 -15.90 28.05 3.75
N GLN A 64 -15.06 29.02 3.39
CA GLN A 64 -14.87 29.48 2.02
C GLN A 64 -14.31 28.37 1.13
N LEU A 65 -13.35 27.58 1.62
CA LEU A 65 -12.82 26.42 0.91
C LEU A 65 -13.90 25.32 0.71
N VAL A 66 -14.72 25.04 1.72
CA VAL A 66 -15.84 24.09 1.58
C VAL A 66 -16.82 24.55 0.50
N LEU A 67 -17.19 25.84 0.52
CA LEU A 67 -18.11 26.41 -0.47
C LEU A 67 -17.51 26.35 -1.89
N ALA A 68 -16.22 26.64 -2.04
CA ALA A 68 -15.52 26.54 -3.31
C ALA A 68 -15.50 25.09 -3.83
N ALA A 69 -15.20 24.11 -2.97
CA ALA A 69 -15.23 22.69 -3.32
C ALA A 69 -16.62 22.24 -3.78
N GLN A 70 -17.67 22.63 -3.04
CA GLN A 70 -19.07 22.30 -3.37
C GLN A 70 -19.54 22.99 -4.66
N ALA A 71 -19.06 24.21 -4.92
CA ALA A 71 -19.35 24.91 -6.17
C ALA A 71 -18.67 24.23 -7.38
N HIS A 72 -17.47 23.69 -7.19
CA HIS A 72 -16.75 22.95 -8.23
C HIS A 72 -17.41 21.58 -8.52
N ARG A 73 -17.87 20.88 -7.49
CA ARG A 73 -18.57 19.58 -7.60
C ARG A 73 -19.98 19.64 -6.99
N PRO A 74 -20.97 20.23 -7.70
CA PRO A 74 -22.32 20.31 -7.19
C PRO A 74 -22.96 18.92 -7.05
N GLY A 75 -23.53 18.64 -5.88
CA GLY A 75 -24.17 17.36 -5.57
C GLY A 75 -23.25 16.33 -4.90
N GLU A 76 -21.96 16.61 -4.77
CA GLU A 76 -21.04 15.85 -3.93
C GLU A 76 -20.93 16.47 -2.52
N VAL A 77 -20.51 15.66 -1.56
CA VAL A 77 -20.26 16.06 -0.17
C VAL A 77 -18.76 16.01 0.13
N MET A 78 -18.30 16.99 0.91
CA MET A 78 -16.93 17.05 1.41
C MET A 78 -16.62 15.83 2.27
N GLN A 79 -15.50 15.16 1.99
CA GLN A 79 -14.96 14.08 2.83
C GLN A 79 -13.79 14.57 3.67
N TYR A 80 -12.74 15.08 3.01
CA TYR A 80 -11.48 15.43 3.67
C TYR A 80 -10.82 16.64 3.01
N PHE A 81 -10.14 17.43 3.83
CA PHE A 81 -9.06 18.32 3.40
C PHE A 81 -7.73 17.79 3.90
N GLY A 82 -6.71 17.89 3.06
CA GLY A 82 -5.31 17.64 3.41
C GLY A 82 -4.48 18.89 3.13
N TRP A 83 -3.58 19.20 4.05
CA TRP A 83 -2.57 20.23 3.88
C TRP A 83 -1.21 19.56 3.81
N ASP A 84 -0.40 19.99 2.84
CA ASP A 84 1.00 19.61 2.75
C ASP A 84 1.86 20.78 3.25
N ASP A 85 2.86 20.47 4.07
CA ASP A 85 3.80 21.48 4.58
C ASP A 85 4.72 21.99 3.45
N ASP A 86 4.97 21.17 2.43
CA ASP A 86 5.78 21.52 1.26
C ASP A 86 4.99 22.35 0.24
N GLU A 87 3.65 22.24 0.24
CA GLU A 87 2.74 22.97 -0.65
C GLU A 87 1.59 23.67 0.11
N PRO A 88 1.86 24.69 0.95
CA PRO A 88 0.86 25.28 1.86
C PRO A 88 -0.28 26.02 1.13
N ASN A 89 -0.09 26.32 -0.15
CA ASN A 89 -1.08 26.99 -0.99
C ASN A 89 -1.98 26.00 -1.74
N ALA A 90 -1.72 24.69 -1.67
CA ALA A 90 -2.49 23.67 -2.34
C ALA A 90 -3.19 22.78 -1.30
N VAL A 91 -4.51 22.85 -1.24
CA VAL A 91 -5.31 22.05 -0.29
C VAL A 91 -5.85 20.84 -1.02
N LEU A 92 -5.34 19.65 -0.68
CA LEU A 92 -5.90 18.40 -1.18
C LEU A 92 -7.36 18.30 -0.72
N THR A 93 -8.25 18.09 -1.67
CA THR A 93 -9.70 18.12 -1.47
C THR A 93 -10.30 16.83 -2.01
N ILE A 94 -10.97 16.09 -1.12
CA ILE A 94 -11.64 14.83 -1.48
C ILE A 94 -13.15 15.03 -1.34
N MET A 95 -13.85 14.91 -2.45
CA MET A 95 -15.31 14.98 -2.54
C MET A 95 -15.87 13.61 -2.95
N ALA A 96 -17.09 13.30 -2.54
CA ALA A 96 -17.76 12.07 -2.93
C ALA A 96 -19.28 12.26 -3.06
N PRO A 97 -20.00 11.45 -3.85
CA PRO A 97 -21.45 11.55 -3.98
C PRO A 97 -22.22 11.46 -2.65
N THR A 98 -21.71 10.66 -1.71
CA THR A 98 -22.26 10.51 -0.36
C THR A 98 -21.14 10.29 0.67
N ALA A 99 -21.42 10.53 1.95
CA ALA A 99 -20.48 10.26 3.05
C ALA A 99 -20.18 8.76 3.25
N GLY A 100 -20.96 7.86 2.64
CA GLY A 100 -20.75 6.43 2.66
C GLY A 100 -20.06 5.87 1.41
N THR A 101 -19.66 6.74 0.48
CA THR A 101 -19.02 6.30 -0.77
C THR A 101 -17.69 5.62 -0.45
N GLU A 102 -17.38 4.52 -1.14
CA GLU A 102 -16.07 3.87 -0.99
C GLU A 102 -14.94 4.86 -1.32
N PRO A 103 -13.84 4.88 -0.54
CA PRO A 103 -12.76 5.85 -0.72
C PRO A 103 -12.24 5.92 -2.17
N ASN A 104 -12.13 4.77 -2.84
CA ASN A 104 -11.60 4.67 -4.20
C ASN A 104 -12.55 5.21 -5.29
N SER A 105 -13.79 5.56 -4.92
CA SER A 105 -14.80 6.15 -5.80
C SER A 105 -15.03 7.64 -5.49
N SER A 106 -14.16 8.23 -4.67
CA SER A 106 -14.14 9.67 -4.40
C SER A 106 -13.38 10.42 -5.49
N HIS A 107 -13.70 11.70 -5.65
CA HIS A 107 -12.99 12.61 -6.53
C HIS A 107 -11.96 13.41 -5.73
N THR A 108 -10.71 13.32 -6.17
CA THR A 108 -9.57 13.97 -5.52
C THR A 108 -9.03 15.08 -6.41
N PHE A 109 -9.01 16.31 -5.92
CA PHE A 109 -8.43 17.46 -6.60
C PHE A 109 -7.76 18.37 -5.58
N MET A 110 -7.10 19.43 -6.01
CA MET A 110 -6.56 20.43 -5.11
C MET A 110 -7.30 21.75 -5.26
N LEU A 111 -7.39 22.52 -4.18
CA LEU A 111 -7.84 23.91 -4.22
C LEU A 111 -6.65 24.82 -3.93
N ASP A 112 -6.52 25.92 -4.67
CA ASP A 112 -5.62 26.99 -4.24
C ASP A 112 -6.20 27.60 -2.95
N ALA A 113 -5.44 27.49 -1.85
CA ALA A 113 -5.83 27.95 -0.52
C ALA A 113 -6.19 29.45 -0.48
N ARG A 114 -5.76 30.25 -1.46
CA ARG A 114 -5.92 31.71 -1.50
C ARG A 114 -7.09 32.14 -2.38
N THR A 115 -7.37 31.41 -3.45
CA THR A 115 -8.41 31.78 -4.43
C THR A 115 -9.62 30.86 -4.42
N GLY A 116 -9.48 29.63 -3.90
CA GLY A 116 -10.49 28.59 -4.00
C GLY A 116 -10.65 28.04 -5.42
N GLU A 117 -9.70 28.32 -6.31
CA GLU A 117 -9.69 27.76 -7.67
C GLU A 117 -9.31 26.28 -7.62
N ALA A 118 -10.09 25.45 -8.33
CA ALA A 118 -9.82 24.02 -8.43
C ALA A 118 -8.67 23.75 -9.41
N ILE A 119 -7.72 22.96 -8.93
CA ILE A 119 -6.57 22.44 -9.65
C ILE A 119 -6.84 20.94 -9.79
N ASP A 120 -7.15 20.51 -11.00
CA ASP A 120 -7.36 19.10 -11.29
C ASP A 120 -6.06 18.32 -11.09
N VAL A 121 -6.18 17.13 -10.50
CA VAL A 121 -5.09 16.17 -10.35
C VAL A 121 -5.46 14.93 -11.16
N PRO A 122 -5.09 14.88 -12.46
CA PRO A 122 -5.52 13.80 -13.36
C PRO A 122 -5.05 12.41 -12.87
N SER A 123 -3.85 12.33 -12.29
CA SER A 123 -3.28 11.10 -11.74
C SER A 123 -4.07 10.52 -10.56
N ALA A 124 -4.78 11.37 -9.81
CA ALA A 124 -5.58 10.96 -8.65
C ALA A 124 -6.96 10.41 -9.03
N ASN A 125 -7.46 10.74 -10.23
CA ASN A 125 -8.78 10.30 -10.72
C ASN A 125 -8.68 9.36 -11.93
N GLY A 126 -7.47 8.99 -12.35
CA GLY A 126 -7.23 8.22 -13.57
C GLY A 126 -5.73 7.98 -13.83
N GLY A 127 -5.42 7.47 -15.02
CA GLY A 127 -4.03 7.27 -15.43
C GLY A 127 -3.35 6.04 -14.82
N ILE A 128 -2.04 5.93 -15.05
CA ILE A 128 -1.25 4.75 -14.67
C ILE A 128 -1.15 4.59 -13.14
N MET A 129 -1.09 5.69 -12.39
CA MET A 129 -0.99 5.66 -10.93
C MET A 129 -2.25 5.09 -10.28
N MET A 130 -3.43 5.48 -10.75
CA MET A 130 -4.70 4.91 -10.29
C MET A 130 -4.80 3.41 -10.61
N VAL A 131 -4.29 2.98 -11.78
CA VAL A 131 -4.24 1.55 -12.12
C VAL A 131 -3.33 0.77 -11.17
N MET A 132 -2.15 1.31 -10.86
CA MET A 132 -1.23 0.71 -9.87
C MET A 132 -1.89 0.65 -8.50
N LEU A 133 -2.54 1.72 -8.04
CA LEU A 133 -3.22 1.79 -6.75
C LEU A 133 -4.35 0.76 -6.65
N ARG A 134 -5.23 0.69 -7.65
CA ARG A 134 -6.32 -0.30 -7.70
C ARG A 134 -5.78 -1.72 -7.69
N LEU A 135 -4.77 -2.02 -8.50
CA LEU A 135 -4.17 -3.35 -8.50
C LEU A 135 -3.54 -3.70 -7.14
N HIS A 136 -2.93 -2.72 -6.48
CA HIS A 136 -2.28 -2.87 -5.17
C HIS A 136 -3.27 -3.08 -4.01
N VAL A 137 -4.37 -2.32 -3.98
CA VAL A 137 -5.29 -2.28 -2.84
C VAL A 137 -6.45 -3.27 -2.97
N ASP A 138 -7.03 -3.40 -4.16
CA ASP A 138 -8.28 -4.16 -4.34
C ASP A 138 -8.28 -5.09 -5.56
N MET A 139 -7.20 -5.16 -6.35
CA MET A 139 -7.08 -5.94 -7.58
C MET A 139 -8.22 -5.68 -8.60
N PHE A 140 -8.82 -4.48 -8.59
CA PHE A 140 -10.04 -4.15 -9.34
C PHE A 140 -11.27 -5.00 -8.98
N ALA A 141 -11.21 -5.72 -7.86
CA ALA A 141 -12.26 -6.60 -7.40
C ALA A 141 -12.95 -6.10 -6.12
N GLY A 142 -12.66 -4.86 -5.68
CA GLY A 142 -13.24 -4.26 -4.48
C GLY A 142 -13.01 -5.12 -3.23
N LEU A 143 -14.06 -5.33 -2.44
CA LEU A 143 -14.00 -6.14 -1.22
C LEU A 143 -13.46 -7.57 -1.46
N PRO A 144 -13.94 -8.36 -2.44
CA PRO A 144 -13.35 -9.66 -2.77
C PRO A 144 -11.83 -9.65 -2.96
N GLY A 145 -11.29 -8.64 -3.65
CA GLY A 145 -9.85 -8.51 -3.87
C GLY A 145 -9.10 -8.17 -2.58
N LYS A 146 -9.63 -7.24 -1.77
CA LYS A 146 -9.10 -6.92 -0.44
C LYS A 146 -9.03 -8.17 0.46
N LEU A 147 -10.10 -8.98 0.49
CA LEU A 147 -10.15 -10.22 1.27
C LEU A 147 -9.15 -11.26 0.76
N LEU A 148 -8.98 -11.39 -0.55
CA LEU A 148 -7.97 -12.26 -1.13
C LEU A 148 -6.56 -11.83 -0.74
N LEU A 149 -6.26 -10.53 -0.81
CA LEU A 149 -4.98 -9.97 -0.40
C LEU A 149 -4.74 -10.15 1.11
N ALA A 150 -5.75 -9.93 1.95
CA ALA A 150 -5.68 -10.18 3.39
C ALA A 150 -5.37 -11.66 3.67
N PHE A 151 -6.04 -12.59 2.99
CA PHE A 151 -5.78 -14.01 3.12
C PHE A 151 -4.35 -14.38 2.68
N MET A 152 -3.88 -13.85 1.55
CA MET A 152 -2.49 -14.05 1.10
C MET A 152 -1.48 -13.46 2.08
N GLY A 153 -1.78 -12.32 2.71
CA GLY A 153 -0.97 -11.73 3.77
C GLY A 153 -0.89 -12.62 5.02
N ILE A 154 -2.00 -13.25 5.43
CA ILE A 154 -2.01 -14.22 6.54
C ILE A 154 -1.13 -15.42 6.19
N LEU A 155 -1.28 -15.98 4.98
CA LEU A 155 -0.45 -17.08 4.52
C LEU A 155 1.03 -16.69 4.47
N PHE A 156 1.36 -15.46 4.09
CA PHE A 156 2.72 -14.93 4.11
C PHE A 156 3.29 -14.85 5.54
N VAL A 157 2.53 -14.35 6.51
CA VAL A 157 2.94 -14.32 7.93
C VAL A 157 3.17 -15.75 8.45
N LEU A 158 2.28 -16.69 8.13
CA LEU A 158 2.45 -18.11 8.47
C LEU A 158 3.66 -18.73 7.77
N ALA A 159 3.94 -18.34 6.52
CA ALA A 159 5.13 -18.76 5.78
C ALA A 159 6.42 -18.27 6.46
N ILE A 160 6.45 -17.02 6.92
CA ILE A 160 7.58 -16.48 7.69
C ILE A 160 7.81 -17.28 8.98
N ILE A 161 6.75 -17.51 9.76
CA ILE A 161 6.84 -18.26 11.02
C ILE A 161 7.32 -19.69 10.74
N SER A 162 6.73 -20.37 9.76
CA SER A 162 7.11 -21.74 9.40
C SER A 162 8.55 -21.83 8.85
N GLY A 163 8.97 -20.87 8.04
CA GLY A 163 10.34 -20.77 7.53
C GLY A 163 11.36 -20.58 8.65
N THR A 164 11.06 -19.71 9.62
CA THR A 164 11.90 -19.48 10.80
C THR A 164 12.06 -20.77 11.63
N VAL A 165 10.97 -21.50 11.85
CA VAL A 165 11.00 -22.79 12.58
C VAL A 165 11.83 -23.84 11.82
N LEU A 166 11.72 -23.89 10.49
CA LEU A 166 12.52 -24.80 9.65
C LEU A 166 14.01 -24.42 9.62
N TYR A 167 14.34 -23.13 9.72
CA TYR A 167 15.71 -22.62 9.69
C TYR A 167 16.43 -22.74 11.04
N LEU A 168 15.71 -22.72 12.16
CA LEU A 168 16.28 -22.76 13.53
C LEU A 168 17.34 -23.86 13.76
N PRO A 169 17.15 -25.12 13.32
CA PRO A 169 18.15 -26.18 13.48
C PRO A 169 19.40 -25.97 12.64
N PHE A 170 19.29 -25.26 11.51
CA PHE A 170 20.40 -24.94 10.61
C PHE A 170 21.27 -23.82 11.19
N MET A 171 20.65 -22.77 11.75
CA MET A 171 21.33 -21.66 12.42
C MET A 171 22.15 -22.11 13.62
N ARG A 172 21.75 -23.20 14.30
CA ARG A 172 22.53 -23.78 15.41
C ARG A 172 23.78 -24.56 14.98
N ARG A 173 23.91 -24.89 13.70
CA ARG A 173 25.00 -25.76 13.17
C ARG A 173 26.01 -25.02 12.32
N HIS A 174 25.69 -23.80 11.89
CA HIS A 174 26.50 -23.02 10.97
C HIS A 174 26.55 -21.58 11.44
N ASP A 175 27.70 -20.93 11.23
CA ASP A 175 27.87 -19.52 11.54
C ASP A 175 26.91 -18.67 10.71
N PHE A 176 26.47 -17.55 11.30
CA PHE A 176 25.58 -16.60 10.65
C PHE A 176 26.16 -16.14 9.29
N ALA A 177 25.29 -15.97 8.30
CA ALA A 177 25.64 -15.55 6.93
C ALA A 177 26.55 -16.49 6.11
N THR A 178 26.69 -17.76 6.50
CA THR A 178 27.40 -18.74 5.65
C THR A 178 26.66 -19.01 4.34
N VAL A 179 27.23 -18.58 3.21
CA VAL A 179 26.76 -18.94 1.85
C VAL A 179 27.75 -19.88 1.21
N ARG A 180 27.36 -21.14 0.98
CA ARG A 180 28.26 -22.15 0.38
C ARG A 180 28.33 -21.97 -1.13
N THR A 181 29.42 -21.39 -1.60
CA THR A 181 29.67 -21.13 -3.02
C THR A 181 30.33 -22.31 -3.75
N ASP A 182 30.92 -23.25 -3.01
CA ASP A 182 31.58 -24.47 -3.50
C ASP A 182 30.60 -25.60 -3.85
N LYS A 183 29.30 -25.40 -3.60
CA LYS A 183 28.24 -26.41 -3.74
C LYS A 183 27.33 -26.13 -4.93
N SER A 184 26.42 -27.06 -5.19
CA SER A 184 25.45 -26.96 -6.29
C SER A 184 24.64 -25.67 -6.22
N ARG A 185 24.27 -25.12 -7.39
CA ARG A 185 23.50 -23.87 -7.53
C ARG A 185 22.23 -23.87 -6.66
N ARG A 186 21.56 -25.02 -6.53
CA ARG A 186 20.38 -25.19 -5.68
C ARG A 186 20.66 -24.91 -4.20
N LEU A 187 21.79 -25.40 -3.68
CA LEU A 187 22.15 -25.19 -2.28
C LEU A 187 22.53 -23.73 -2.03
N ARG A 188 23.21 -23.10 -2.98
CA ARG A 188 23.52 -21.67 -2.93
C ARG A 188 22.25 -20.79 -2.89
N TRP A 189 21.25 -21.09 -3.72
CA TRP A 189 19.95 -20.38 -3.68
C TRP A 189 19.21 -20.57 -2.35
N LEU A 190 19.27 -21.78 -1.78
CA LEU A 190 18.69 -22.05 -0.47
C LEU A 190 19.40 -21.24 0.63
N ASP A 191 20.74 -21.23 0.63
CA ASP A 191 21.53 -20.47 1.59
C ASP A 191 21.25 -18.96 1.46
N LEU A 192 21.13 -18.44 0.23
CA LEU A 192 20.78 -17.05 -0.03
C LEU A 192 19.35 -16.71 0.42
N HIS A 193 18.36 -17.56 0.13
CA HIS A 193 16.98 -17.37 0.57
C HIS A 193 16.88 -17.35 2.10
N ASN A 194 17.59 -18.25 2.78
CA ASN A 194 17.65 -18.28 4.24
C ASN A 194 18.33 -17.02 4.81
N LEU A 195 19.43 -16.57 4.20
CA LEU A 195 20.14 -15.36 4.62
C LEU A 195 19.30 -14.10 4.45
N ILE A 196 18.73 -13.90 3.26
CA ILE A 196 17.85 -12.76 2.99
C ILE A 196 16.65 -12.83 3.94
N GLY A 197 16.04 -14.01 4.08
CA GLY A 197 14.88 -14.23 4.93
C GLY A 197 15.13 -13.92 6.40
N VAL A 198 16.29 -14.28 6.97
CA VAL A 198 16.60 -13.97 8.38
C VAL A 198 16.94 -12.48 8.56
N VAL A 199 17.63 -11.86 7.60
CA VAL A 199 17.98 -10.43 7.66
C VAL A 199 16.74 -9.55 7.54
N THR A 200 15.80 -9.92 6.67
CA THR A 200 14.55 -9.16 6.48
C THR A 200 13.41 -9.64 7.37
N LEU A 201 13.63 -10.63 8.24
CA LEU A 201 12.58 -11.32 9.00
C LEU A 201 11.64 -10.36 9.74
N THR A 202 12.23 -9.48 10.57
CA THR A 202 11.46 -8.53 11.39
C THR A 202 10.70 -7.55 10.53
N TRP A 203 11.36 -6.99 9.51
CA TRP A 203 10.75 -6.03 8.59
C TRP A 203 9.60 -6.68 7.79
N ALA A 204 9.82 -7.86 7.22
CA ALA A 204 8.84 -8.60 6.44
C ALA A 204 7.63 -9.03 7.30
N LEU A 205 7.86 -9.37 8.57
CA LEU A 205 6.80 -9.68 9.50
C LEU A 205 5.94 -8.45 9.80
N VAL A 206 6.56 -7.31 10.08
CA VAL A 206 5.84 -6.04 10.32
C VAL A 206 5.02 -5.67 9.09
N VAL A 207 5.65 -5.61 7.91
CA VAL A 207 4.97 -5.28 6.64
C VAL A 207 3.83 -6.27 6.33
N GLY A 208 4.04 -7.56 6.56
CA GLY A 208 3.03 -8.58 6.37
C GLY A 208 1.83 -8.40 7.31
N VAL A 209 2.07 -8.16 8.60
CA VAL A 209 1.00 -7.93 9.58
C VAL A 209 0.26 -6.63 9.29
N THR A 210 0.97 -5.53 9.03
CA THR A 210 0.33 -4.25 8.70
C THR A 210 -0.46 -4.34 7.40
N GLY A 211 0.06 -5.06 6.39
CA GLY A 211 -0.66 -5.29 5.14
C GLY A 211 -1.99 -6.04 5.33
N VAL A 212 -2.01 -7.06 6.19
CA VAL A 212 -3.24 -7.78 6.55
C VAL A 212 -4.24 -6.85 7.23
N ILE A 213 -3.78 -6.02 8.16
CA ILE A 213 -4.62 -5.05 8.86
C ILE A 213 -5.21 -4.04 7.87
N SER A 214 -4.38 -3.46 6.99
CA SER A 214 -4.81 -2.50 5.97
C SER A 214 -5.82 -3.10 4.99
N ALA A 215 -5.60 -4.32 4.51
CA ALA A 215 -6.53 -5.00 3.62
C ALA A 215 -7.86 -5.36 4.31
N SER A 216 -7.86 -5.48 5.64
CA SER A 216 -9.05 -5.79 6.45
C SER A 216 -9.73 -4.54 7.02
N ALA A 217 -9.23 -3.33 6.72
CA ALA A 217 -9.65 -2.09 7.38
C ALA A 217 -11.16 -1.84 7.26
N ASP A 218 -11.75 -2.07 6.08
CA ASP A 218 -13.20 -1.89 5.86
C ASP A 218 -14.03 -2.73 6.85
N LEU A 219 -13.64 -3.98 7.08
CA LEU A 219 -14.32 -4.89 8.00
C LEU A 219 -14.13 -4.47 9.45
N ILE A 220 -12.91 -4.05 9.81
CA ILE A 220 -12.60 -3.57 11.17
C ILE A 220 -13.42 -2.32 11.48
N ILE A 221 -13.47 -1.36 10.54
CA ILE A 221 -14.25 -0.13 10.68
C ILE A 221 -15.75 -0.45 10.72
N ALA A 222 -16.24 -1.35 9.87
CA ALA A 222 -17.65 -1.75 9.87
C ALA A 222 -18.06 -2.43 11.19
N ALA A 223 -17.21 -3.31 11.73
CA ALA A 223 -17.44 -3.95 13.03
C ALA A 223 -17.49 -2.90 14.15
N TRP A 224 -16.53 -1.97 14.17
CA TRP A 224 -16.50 -0.88 15.15
C TRP A 224 -17.77 0.00 15.09
N ARG A 225 -18.21 0.38 13.88
CA ARG A 225 -19.46 1.15 13.68
C ARG A 225 -20.72 0.41 14.13
N ALA A 226 -20.71 -0.92 14.15
CA ALA A 226 -21.87 -1.71 14.61
C ALA A 226 -21.94 -1.79 16.15
N GLU A 227 -20.81 -1.56 16.83
CA GLU A 227 -20.72 -1.57 18.30
C GLU A 227 -20.99 -0.19 18.93
N THR A 228 -21.06 0.89 18.13
CA THR A 228 -21.35 2.26 18.59
C THR A 228 -22.73 2.73 18.11
#